data_AF-A0A1F5SIX5-F1
#
_entry.id   AF-A0A1F5SIX5-F1
#
_cell.length_a   1.000
_cell.length_b   1.000
_cell.length_c   1.000
_cell.angle_alpha   90.00
_cell.angle_beta   90.00
_cell.angle_gamma   90.00
#
_symmetry.space_group_name_H-M   'P 1'
#
loop_
_entity.id
_entity.type
_entity.pdbx_description
1 polymer ?
#
loop_
_entity_poly.entity_id
_entity_poly.type
_entity_poly.pdbx_seq_one_letter_code
_entity_poly.pdbx_strand_id
1 'polypeptide(L)'
;MKKIFLTMIAIGLITTGCAQKPVNIENYDKPTAKEGPGDIIDLSGQRLEKIPEYVFSANNLHELDISRNRLTGAIQAEIGHLKNLRVLKAGDNQMTGVPAEIGRLEKLEVLDLSNNRLTGLPHELGNLKNLKTLDISGNDYSEADLNIIEQNLTGVNIVK
;
A
#
# COMPACT_ATOMS: atom_id res chain seq x y z
N MET A 1 -20.65 -11.34 28.63
CA MET A 1 -19.44 -12.09 29.03
C MET A 1 -18.98 -12.83 27.79
N LYS A 2 -17.92 -12.44 27.06
CA LYS A 2 -16.53 -12.26 27.49
C LYS A 2 -15.91 -11.05 26.78
N LYS A 3 -15.36 -10.13 27.59
CA LYS A 3 -14.45 -9.06 27.14
C LYS A 3 -13.08 -9.72 26.96
N ILE A 4 -12.50 -9.68 25.77
CA ILE A 4 -11.12 -10.12 25.56
C ILE A 4 -10.24 -8.88 25.73
N PHE A 5 -9.40 -8.93 26.76
CA PHE A 5 -8.41 -7.92 27.11
C PHE A 5 -7.35 -7.84 26.00
N LEU A 6 -7.25 -6.68 25.36
CA LEU A 6 -6.10 -6.31 24.55
C LEU A 6 -5.05 -5.74 25.50
N THR A 7 -3.99 -6.49 25.75
CA THR A 7 -2.88 -6.03 26.59
C THR A 7 -2.05 -5.04 25.79
N MET A 8 -2.22 -3.75 26.08
CA MET A 8 -1.31 -2.70 25.64
C MET A 8 0.05 -2.90 26.30
N ILE A 9 1.12 -2.95 25.50
CA ILE A 9 2.45 -2.58 25.96
C ILE A 9 2.87 -1.37 25.13
N ALA A 10 2.66 -0.19 25.70
CA ALA A 10 3.38 1.01 25.32
C ALA A 10 4.82 0.88 25.85
N ILE A 11 5.82 1.21 25.04
CA ILE A 11 7.02 1.97 25.41
C ILE A 11 7.71 2.43 24.12
N GLY A 12 7.96 3.74 24.04
CA GLY A 12 8.97 4.33 23.18
C GLY A 12 8.48 5.46 22.30
N LEU A 13 8.12 6.61 22.90
CA LEU A 13 8.27 7.90 22.23
C LEU A 13 9.76 8.10 21.94
N ILE A 14 10.13 8.12 20.66
CA ILE A 14 11.18 9.01 20.16
C ILE A 14 10.60 9.64 18.90
N THR A 15 10.16 10.88 19.05
CA THR A 15 9.77 11.77 17.96
C THR A 15 11.03 12.37 17.35
N THR A 16 11.38 12.04 16.11
CA THR A 16 12.28 12.87 15.27
C THR A 16 12.03 12.58 13.79
N GLY A 17 11.54 13.60 13.06
CA GLY A 17 11.68 13.83 11.61
C GLY A 17 10.97 12.83 10.67
N CYS A 18 10.15 13.19 9.69
CA CYS A 18 9.72 14.46 9.12
C CYS A 18 8.22 14.32 8.83
N ALA A 19 7.44 15.40 9.01
CA ALA A 19 6.08 15.42 8.49
C ALA A 19 6.15 15.48 6.95
N GLN A 20 6.16 14.32 6.29
CA GLN A 20 5.77 14.26 4.88
C GLN A 20 4.30 14.63 4.80
N LYS A 21 3.98 15.49 3.81
CA LYS A 21 2.60 15.83 3.47
C LYS A 21 1.84 14.52 3.29
N PRO A 22 0.65 14.34 3.92
CA PRO A 22 -0.19 13.19 3.62
C PRO A 22 -0.42 13.15 2.11
N VAL A 23 -0.34 11.95 1.51
CA VAL A 23 -0.82 11.70 0.15
C VAL A 23 -2.21 12.33 0.07
N ASN A 24 -2.41 13.27 -0.86
CA ASN A 24 -3.66 14.03 -0.95
C ASN A 24 -4.81 13.10 -1.39
N ILE A 25 -5.48 12.48 -0.41
CA ILE A 25 -6.62 11.57 -0.58
C ILE A 25 -7.96 12.33 -0.76
N GLU A 26 -7.94 13.65 -0.95
CA GLU A 26 -9.17 14.48 -1.05
C GLU A 26 -10.07 14.12 -2.26
N ASN A 27 -9.58 13.34 -3.23
CA ASN A 27 -10.34 12.89 -4.41
C ASN A 27 -10.69 11.39 -4.39
N TYR A 28 -10.74 10.78 -3.20
CA TYR A 28 -11.20 9.40 -3.06
C TYR A 28 -12.70 9.30 -3.37
N ASP A 29 -13.08 8.52 -4.37
CA ASP A 29 -14.48 8.17 -4.57
C ASP A 29 -14.89 7.29 -3.38
N LYS A 30 -15.59 7.83 -2.39
CA LYS A 30 -16.14 7.03 -1.27
C LYS A 30 -16.91 5.84 -1.85
N PRO A 31 -16.80 4.61 -1.27
CA PRO A 31 -17.49 3.44 -1.80
C PRO A 31 -18.93 3.77 -2.16
N THR A 32 -19.31 3.52 -3.41
CA THR A 32 -20.68 3.79 -3.85
C THR A 32 -21.65 3.02 -2.95
N ALA A 33 -22.85 3.56 -2.72
CA ALA A 33 -23.85 2.96 -1.83
C ALA A 33 -24.24 1.50 -2.17
N LYS A 34 -23.77 0.96 -3.30
CA LYS A 34 -23.98 -0.42 -3.74
C LYS A 34 -22.97 -1.44 -3.16
N GLU A 35 -21.77 -1.02 -2.73
CA GLU A 35 -20.73 -1.96 -2.26
C GLU A 35 -20.68 -2.13 -0.73
N GLY A 36 -21.47 -1.36 0.03
CA GLY A 36 -21.44 -1.37 1.50
C GLY A 36 -20.18 -0.70 2.10
N PRO A 37 -20.11 -0.53 3.43
CA PRO A 37 -18.88 -0.06 4.06
C PRO A 37 -17.84 -1.18 3.96
N GLY A 38 -16.79 -0.96 3.16
CA GLY A 38 -15.64 -1.85 3.16
C GLY A 38 -14.81 -1.70 4.42
N ASP A 39 -14.07 -2.74 4.77
CA ASP A 39 -13.21 -2.74 5.94
C ASP A 39 -11.98 -1.85 5.71
N ILE A 40 -11.47 -1.28 6.80
CA ILE A 40 -10.24 -0.50 6.84
C ILE A 40 -9.34 -1.15 7.89
N ILE A 41 -8.13 -1.53 7.49
CA ILE A 41 -7.10 -2.05 8.40
C ILE A 41 -5.93 -1.07 8.41
N ASP A 42 -5.70 -0.45 9.56
CA ASP A 42 -4.55 0.41 9.83
C ASP A 42 -3.55 -0.34 10.73
N LEU A 43 -2.41 -0.66 10.15
CA LEU A 43 -1.25 -1.27 10.80
C LEU A 43 -0.02 -0.35 10.70
N SER A 44 -0.23 0.94 10.46
CA SER A 44 0.86 1.89 10.34
C SER A 44 1.64 2.03 11.65
N GLY A 45 2.97 2.18 11.57
CA GLY A 45 3.78 2.46 12.76
C GLY A 45 3.94 1.29 13.74
N GLN A 46 3.60 0.07 13.37
CA GLN A 46 3.59 -1.10 14.27
C GLN A 46 4.92 -1.86 14.34
N ARG A 47 5.98 -1.36 13.68
CA ARG A 47 7.30 -2.02 13.59
C ARG A 47 7.24 -3.43 12.99
N LEU A 48 6.26 -3.69 12.13
CA LEU A 48 6.09 -4.98 11.46
C LEU A 48 7.27 -5.26 10.54
N GLU A 49 7.79 -6.48 10.58
CA GLU A 49 8.78 -6.98 9.62
C GLU A 49 8.12 -7.76 8.47
N LYS A 50 6.86 -8.19 8.68
CA LYS A 50 6.03 -8.90 7.71
C LYS A 50 4.55 -8.54 7.92
N ILE A 51 3.75 -8.61 6.85
CA ILE A 51 2.29 -8.38 6.93
C ILE A 51 1.65 -9.61 7.60
N PRO A 52 0.80 -9.43 8.64
CA PRO A 52 0.13 -10.55 9.29
C PRO A 52 -0.81 -11.32 8.35
N GLU A 53 -0.82 -12.66 8.45
CA GLU A 53 -1.57 -13.52 7.53
C GLU A 53 -3.09 -13.25 7.51
N TYR A 54 -3.65 -12.82 8.64
CA TYR A 54 -5.08 -12.53 8.74
C TYR A 54 -5.52 -11.39 7.80
N VAL A 55 -4.60 -10.49 7.44
CA VAL A 55 -4.89 -9.38 6.53
C VAL A 55 -5.33 -9.95 5.18
N PHE A 56 -4.63 -10.96 4.66
CA PHE A 56 -4.92 -11.56 3.35
C PHE A 56 -6.22 -12.37 3.30
N SER A 57 -6.84 -12.61 4.45
CA SER A 57 -8.14 -13.28 4.56
C SER A 57 -9.32 -12.29 4.64
N ALA A 58 -9.05 -10.98 4.68
CA ALA A 58 -10.07 -9.95 4.79
C ALA A 58 -10.71 -9.66 3.41
N ASN A 59 -11.72 -10.46 3.06
CA ASN A 59 -12.36 -10.41 1.73
C ASN A 59 -13.11 -9.11 1.41
N ASN A 60 -13.45 -8.30 2.42
CA ASN A 60 -14.16 -7.02 2.26
C ASN A 60 -13.24 -5.80 2.50
N LEU A 61 -11.91 -6.01 2.51
CA LEU A 61 -10.95 -4.95 2.79
C LEU A 61 -10.86 -3.94 1.64
N HIS A 62 -11.12 -2.67 1.93
CA HIS A 62 -11.03 -1.56 0.97
C HIS A 62 -9.79 -0.70 1.17
N GLU A 63 -9.32 -0.55 2.40
CA GLU A 63 -8.11 0.21 2.71
C GLU A 63 -7.20 -0.59 3.63
N LEU A 64 -5.94 -0.69 3.21
CA LEU A 64 -4.86 -1.26 3.99
C LEU A 64 -3.76 -0.22 4.14
N ASP A 65 -3.49 0.20 5.37
CA ASP A 65 -2.33 1.00 5.72
C ASP A 65 -1.29 0.16 6.46
N ILE A 66 -0.16 -0.08 5.82
CA ILE A 66 1.01 -0.77 6.37
C ILE A 66 2.24 0.16 6.37
N SER A 67 2.03 1.47 6.25
CA SER A 67 3.10 2.45 6.19
C SER A 67 3.90 2.53 7.50
N ARG A 68 5.10 3.11 7.45
CA ARG A 68 5.93 3.39 8.65
C ARG A 68 6.24 2.14 9.48
N ASN A 69 6.54 1.03 8.79
CA ASN A 69 6.91 -0.23 9.42
C ASN A 69 8.38 -0.57 9.11
N ARG A 70 8.78 -1.83 9.32
CA ARG A 70 10.11 -2.36 9.01
C ARG A 70 10.00 -3.47 7.95
N LEU A 71 9.01 -3.39 7.07
CA LEU A 71 8.80 -4.40 6.05
C LEU A 71 10.01 -4.44 5.11
N THR A 72 10.53 -5.62 4.85
CA THR A 72 11.70 -5.85 3.99
C THR A 72 11.36 -6.85 2.88
N GLY A 73 12.24 -6.94 1.86
CA GLY A 73 12.00 -7.81 0.73
C GLY A 73 10.82 -7.34 -0.11
N ALA A 74 10.16 -8.28 -0.79
CA ALA A 74 8.95 -7.96 -1.55
C ALA A 74 7.69 -8.03 -0.67
N ILE A 75 6.65 -7.28 -1.04
CA ILE A 75 5.30 -7.55 -0.52
C ILE A 75 4.94 -9.01 -0.80
N GLN A 76 4.30 -9.65 0.16
CA GLN A 76 3.82 -11.02 0.04
C GLN A 76 2.82 -11.20 -1.12
N ALA A 77 2.97 -12.27 -1.91
CA ALA A 77 2.12 -12.57 -3.06
C ALA A 77 0.62 -12.69 -2.70
N GLU A 78 0.31 -13.06 -1.45
CA GLU A 78 -1.05 -13.13 -0.91
C GLU A 78 -1.78 -11.78 -0.94
N ILE A 79 -1.10 -10.66 -1.15
CA ILE A 79 -1.73 -9.36 -1.42
C ILE A 79 -2.77 -9.48 -2.54
N GLY A 80 -2.52 -10.32 -3.55
CA GLY A 80 -3.43 -10.55 -4.67
C GLY A 80 -4.77 -11.20 -4.31
N HIS A 81 -4.97 -11.63 -3.06
CA HIS A 81 -6.26 -12.11 -2.55
C HIS A 81 -7.23 -10.97 -2.22
N LEU A 82 -6.74 -9.74 -2.00
CA LEU A 82 -7.54 -8.59 -1.56
C LEU A 82 -8.29 -7.93 -2.73
N LYS A 83 -9.20 -8.65 -3.38
CA LYS A 83 -9.87 -8.21 -4.62
C LYS A 83 -10.68 -6.92 -4.50
N ASN A 84 -11.09 -6.57 -3.28
CA ASN A 84 -11.85 -5.35 -2.99
C ASN A 84 -10.98 -4.18 -2.55
N LEU A 85 -9.65 -4.34 -2.50
CA LEU A 85 -8.75 -3.29 -2.06
C LEU A 85 -8.74 -2.13 -3.05
N ARG A 86 -8.94 -0.92 -2.53
CA ARG A 86 -8.94 0.33 -3.28
C ARG A 86 -7.74 1.21 -2.87
N VAL A 87 -7.37 1.21 -1.60
CA VAL A 87 -6.18 1.91 -1.08
C VAL A 87 -5.17 0.89 -0.57
N LEU A 88 -3.94 1.00 -1.03
CA LEU A 88 -2.79 0.39 -0.38
C LEU A 88 -1.76 1.48 -0.05
N LYS A 89 -1.54 1.73 1.24
CA LYS A 89 -0.44 2.58 1.73
C LYS A 89 0.65 1.70 2.29
N ALA A 90 1.81 1.69 1.64
CA ALA A 90 2.98 0.93 2.05
C ALA A 90 4.25 1.78 2.09
N GLY A 91 4.10 3.11 2.10
CA GLY A 91 5.22 4.04 2.19
C GLY A 91 5.99 3.93 3.51
N ASP A 92 7.19 4.52 3.55
CA ASP A 92 8.06 4.55 4.74
C ASP A 92 8.38 3.15 5.28
N ASN A 93 8.93 2.28 4.41
CA ASN A 93 9.33 0.91 4.74
C ASN A 93 10.75 0.63 4.16
N GLN A 94 11.16 -0.64 4.14
CA GLN A 94 12.46 -1.07 3.59
C GLN A 94 12.27 -2.13 2.49
N MET A 95 11.13 -2.06 1.77
CA MET A 95 10.79 -3.03 0.73
C MET A 95 11.70 -2.85 -0.47
N THR A 96 12.09 -3.98 -1.08
CA THR A 96 12.96 -4.04 -2.26
C THR A 96 12.21 -4.55 -3.50
N GLY A 97 10.95 -4.96 -3.36
CA GLY A 97 10.15 -5.42 -4.49
C GLY A 97 8.65 -5.36 -4.29
N VAL A 98 7.92 -5.47 -5.40
CA VAL A 98 6.47 -5.60 -5.45
C VAL A 98 6.14 -6.89 -6.23
N PRO A 99 5.29 -7.78 -5.71
CA PRO A 99 4.98 -9.06 -6.35
C PRO A 99 4.08 -8.84 -7.59
N ALA A 100 4.18 -9.73 -8.58
CA ALA A 100 3.33 -9.72 -9.78
C ALA A 100 1.83 -9.76 -9.43
N GLU A 101 1.48 -10.40 -8.32
CA GLU A 101 0.12 -10.51 -7.80
C GLU A 101 -0.54 -9.17 -7.48
N ILE A 102 0.24 -8.08 -7.37
CA ILE A 102 -0.31 -6.73 -7.26
C ILE A 102 -1.26 -6.43 -8.42
N GLY A 103 -0.97 -6.92 -9.63
CA GLY A 103 -1.80 -6.70 -10.82
C GLY A 103 -3.17 -7.38 -10.75
N ARG A 104 -3.43 -8.19 -9.73
CA ARG A 104 -4.74 -8.81 -9.48
C ARG A 104 -5.69 -7.92 -8.67
N LEU A 105 -5.24 -6.76 -8.21
CA LEU A 105 -6.02 -5.78 -7.44
C LEU A 105 -6.76 -4.83 -8.37
N GLU A 106 -7.69 -5.35 -9.17
CA GLU A 106 -8.33 -4.61 -10.25
C GLU A 106 -9.11 -3.36 -9.78
N LYS A 107 -9.53 -3.32 -8.51
CA LYS A 107 -10.21 -2.17 -7.88
C LYS A 107 -9.27 -1.14 -7.25
N LEU A 108 -7.95 -1.36 -7.29
CA LEU A 108 -6.99 -0.47 -6.65
C LEU A 108 -6.97 0.89 -7.34
N GLU A 109 -7.13 1.96 -6.55
CA GLU A 109 -7.16 3.34 -7.01
C GLU A 109 -5.95 4.13 -6.56
N VAL A 110 -5.43 3.81 -5.37
CA VAL A 110 -4.26 4.47 -4.79
C VAL A 110 -3.27 3.41 -4.33
N LEU A 111 -2.04 3.52 -4.84
CA LEU A 111 -0.90 2.74 -4.43
C LEU A 111 0.22 3.68 -4.01
N ASP A 112 0.51 3.70 -2.71
CA ASP A 112 1.65 4.44 -2.16
C ASP A 112 2.76 3.47 -1.76
N LEU A 113 3.89 3.57 -2.46
CA LEU A 113 5.13 2.82 -2.28
C LEU A 113 6.30 3.75 -1.94
N SER A 114 6.02 5.01 -1.57
CA SER A 114 7.03 6.03 -1.33
C SER A 114 8.02 5.65 -0.22
N ASN A 115 9.24 6.18 -0.27
CA ASN A 115 10.28 5.97 0.75
C ASN A 115 10.51 4.49 1.08
N ASN A 116 10.84 3.72 0.04
CA ASN A 116 11.26 2.32 0.14
C ASN A 116 12.63 2.17 -0.55
N ARG A 117 13.05 0.94 -0.85
CA ARG A 117 14.31 0.62 -1.56
C ARG A 117 14.02 -0.12 -2.87
N LEU A 118 12.93 0.26 -3.54
CA LEU A 118 12.50 -0.38 -4.78
C LEU A 118 13.45 0.03 -5.91
N THR A 119 13.96 -0.97 -6.63
CA THR A 119 14.78 -0.75 -7.84
C THR A 119 14.00 -1.00 -9.13
N GLY A 120 12.77 -1.51 -9.01
CA GLY A 120 11.94 -1.87 -10.15
C GLY A 120 10.51 -2.19 -9.72
N LEU A 121 9.60 -2.25 -10.69
CA LEU A 121 8.20 -2.61 -10.49
C LEU A 121 7.79 -3.74 -11.45
N PRO A 122 6.86 -4.62 -11.05
CA PRO A 122 6.33 -5.65 -11.92
C PRO A 122 5.53 -5.01 -13.06
N HIS A 123 5.70 -5.54 -14.28
CA HIS A 123 4.92 -5.11 -15.45
C HIS A 123 3.40 -5.29 -15.26
N GLU A 124 3.00 -6.17 -14.35
CA GLU A 124 1.63 -6.42 -13.92
C GLU A 124 0.95 -5.20 -13.28
N LEU A 125 1.67 -4.15 -12.89
CA LEU A 125 1.05 -2.88 -12.53
C LEU A 125 0.17 -2.33 -13.67
N GLY A 126 0.52 -2.61 -14.93
CA GLY A 126 -0.30 -2.25 -16.09
C GLY A 126 -1.70 -2.89 -16.11
N ASN A 127 -1.96 -3.90 -15.25
CA ASN A 127 -3.27 -4.51 -15.09
C ASN A 127 -4.20 -3.72 -14.15
N LEU A 128 -3.67 -2.75 -13.39
CA LEU A 128 -4.44 -1.94 -12.45
C LEU A 128 -5.26 -0.86 -13.19
N LYS A 129 -6.34 -1.27 -13.86
CA LYS A 129 -7.13 -0.39 -14.74
C LYS A 129 -7.84 0.75 -14.02
N ASN A 130 -8.03 0.66 -12.71
CA ASN A 130 -8.64 1.70 -11.89
C ASN A 130 -7.62 2.56 -11.13
N LEU A 131 -6.32 2.32 -11.31
CA LEU A 131 -5.29 3.08 -10.60
C LEU A 131 -5.35 4.54 -11.01
N LYS A 132 -5.49 5.44 -10.04
CA LYS A 132 -5.53 6.89 -10.25
C LYS A 132 -4.25 7.53 -9.77
N THR A 133 -3.65 7.01 -8.72
CA THR A 133 -2.41 7.55 -8.13
C THR A 133 -1.45 6.43 -7.78
N LEU A 134 -0.21 6.61 -8.22
CA LEU A 134 0.93 5.81 -7.86
C LEU A 134 2.00 6.73 -7.27
N ASP A 135 2.32 6.58 -5.99
CA ASP A 135 3.45 7.27 -5.38
C ASP A 135 4.62 6.31 -5.25
N ILE A 136 5.70 6.60 -5.95
CA ILE A 136 6.95 5.84 -5.94
C ILE A 136 8.13 6.71 -5.51
N SER A 137 7.86 7.89 -4.98
CA SER A 137 8.89 8.85 -4.61
C SER A 137 9.83 8.33 -3.52
N GLY A 138 11.09 8.76 -3.54
CA GLY A 138 12.06 8.34 -2.53
C GLY A 138 12.44 6.85 -2.59
N ASN A 139 12.50 6.27 -3.79
CA ASN A 139 13.00 4.92 -4.07
C ASN A 139 14.26 4.96 -4.95
N ASP A 140 14.86 3.80 -5.22
CA ASP A 140 16.13 3.64 -5.93
C ASP A 140 15.95 3.28 -7.41
N TYR A 141 14.99 3.92 -8.11
CA TYR A 141 14.69 3.63 -9.51
C TYR A 141 15.76 4.16 -10.48
N SER A 142 16.07 3.38 -11.52
CA SER A 142 16.79 3.90 -12.68
C SER A 142 15.86 4.67 -13.62
N GLU A 143 16.43 5.57 -14.43
CA GLU A 143 15.67 6.30 -15.46
C GLU A 143 14.98 5.35 -16.46
N ALA A 144 15.60 4.20 -16.76
CA ALA A 144 15.03 3.19 -17.63
C ALA A 144 13.76 2.57 -17.04
N ASP A 145 13.73 2.31 -15.73
CA ASP A 145 12.56 1.75 -15.05
C ASP A 145 11.39 2.72 -15.03
N LEU A 146 11.67 4.01 -14.82
CA LEU A 146 10.66 5.07 -14.84
C LEU A 146 9.93 5.16 -16.18
N ASN A 147 10.66 5.02 -17.29
CA ASN A 147 10.09 5.08 -18.64
C ASN A 147 9.12 3.91 -18.91
N ILE A 148 9.44 2.71 -18.42
CA ILE A 148 8.58 1.52 -18.58
C ILE A 148 7.27 1.70 -17.80
N ILE A 149 7.35 2.27 -16.59
CA ILE A 149 6.18 2.52 -15.74
C ILE A 149 5.23 3.51 -16.40
N GLU A 150 5.77 4.61 -16.96
CA GLU A 150 4.95 5.63 -17.64
C GLU A 150 4.23 5.11 -18.88
N GLN A 151 4.87 4.24 -19.67
CA GLN A 151 4.25 3.66 -20.86
C GLN A 151 3.08 2.72 -20.52
N ASN A 152 3.16 2.03 -19.37
CA ASN A 152 2.17 1.05 -18.96
C ASN A 152 1.01 1.64 -18.14
N LEU A 153 1.16 2.84 -17.60
CA LEU A 153 0.21 3.50 -16.69
C LEU A 153 -0.26 4.86 -17.25
N THR A 154 -0.70 4.88 -18.51
CA THR A 154 -1.19 6.11 -19.14
C THR A 154 -2.41 6.67 -18.40
N GLY A 155 -2.37 7.96 -18.05
CA GLY A 155 -3.45 8.63 -17.31
C GLY A 155 -3.41 8.44 -15.79
N VAL A 156 -2.45 7.69 -15.24
CA VAL A 156 -2.21 7.60 -13.79
C VAL A 156 -1.38 8.80 -13.34
N ASN A 157 -1.74 9.42 -12.21
CA ASN A 157 -0.89 10.39 -11.55
C ASN A 157 0.28 9.69 -10.86
N ILE A 158 1.49 9.82 -11.41
CA ILE A 158 2.71 9.19 -10.86
C ILE A 158 3.52 10.24 -10.12
N VAL A 159 3.74 10.04 -8.83
CA VAL A 159 4.64 10.83 -7.99
C VAL A 159 5.98 10.10 -7.88
N LYS A 160 7.09 10.80 -8.08
CA LYS A 160 8.45 10.24 -8.20
C LYS A 160 9.44 11.01 -7.32
#